data_AF-A0A1B6F5B9-F1
#
_entry.id   AF-A0A1B6F5B9-F1
#
_cell.length_a   1.000
_cell.length_b   1.000
_cell.length_c   1.000
_cell.angle_alpha   90.00
_cell.angle_beta   90.00
_cell.angle_gamma   90.00
#
_symmetry.space_group_name_H-M   'P 1'
#
loop_
_entity.id
_entity.type
_entity.pdbx_description
1 polymer ?
#
loop_
_entity_poly.entity_id
_entity_poly.type
_entity_poly.pdbx_seq_one_letter_code
_entity_poly.pdbx_strand_id
1 'polypeptide(L)'
;MSAINQMDLLDGDEKGKTNVVNTRLNKLLETRFENDKETLDALKELSVFFTENTLQSRRSLRSKIEKRSLSINEDFLSAFRKVKEALDNIYVDVTDMNKAVETMTGQLQATKAQTHQLIEHTTKLQAESQKLTMQQEVAKSFLKSFQLTQAELSALRESSITEDFFAALERVQTIHTNCRTLMQSGHQTSALDIMDQMALYQEAALERLYRWAQTHCRNIEAPGVSQLLAQAMAKLQDRPVLFKYVLTEYCTCRRAVLVHLFIDALTKGGPGGTPKPIEAHAHDTKRYVGDMLAWLHQAIPGERENLLTLLRGCDAKTDVSEEIQQALSNISEGVCHPLQVRVDQILTTDNSIISLYHVSNLLRFYLQTFNQVVPGSTLESTLSELYSNSDKAFLSTLQNQVKQQLLERVEAPPADLSPSPGIPHLLSLLRDIISIASVAEGRQDDINKVVSCIMDPLLQAISLSASRLAATDMAVYLLNCLHLMQTTLALYEFMDERLERLK
;
A
#
# COMPACT_ATOMS: atom_id res chain seq x y z
N MET A 1 -116.61 12.41 -27.14
CA MET A 1 -117.97 12.51 -26.58
C MET A 1 -118.41 13.95 -26.81
N SER A 2 -119.13 14.22 -27.91
CA SER A 2 -120.60 14.25 -27.99
C SER A 2 -121.19 15.39 -27.16
N ALA A 3 -122.09 16.23 -27.62
CA ALA A 3 -122.66 16.61 -28.91
C ALA A 3 -123.59 17.79 -28.57
N ILE A 4 -123.68 18.78 -29.44
CA ILE A 4 -124.83 19.70 -29.45
C ILE A 4 -125.99 18.96 -30.10
N ASN A 5 -127.18 18.93 -29.46
CA ASN A 5 -128.39 19.36 -30.15
C ASN A 5 -129.63 19.49 -29.26
N GLN A 6 -130.36 20.55 -29.58
CA GLN A 6 -131.72 20.90 -29.18
C GLN A 6 -132.77 20.00 -29.83
N MET A 7 -133.94 19.95 -29.19
CA MET A 7 -135.32 19.84 -29.73
C MET A 7 -136.22 20.00 -28.49
N ASP A 8 -137.38 20.67 -28.44
CA ASP A 8 -138.50 20.90 -29.38
C ASP A 8 -139.25 22.17 -28.89
N LEU A 9 -139.84 23.07 -29.71
CA LEU A 9 -140.95 23.00 -30.68
C LEU A 9 -142.37 23.18 -30.07
N LEU A 10 -143.17 24.02 -30.77
CA LEU A 10 -144.65 24.09 -30.87
C LEU A 10 -145.40 24.96 -29.83
N ASP A 11 -146.47 25.70 -30.12
CA ASP A 11 -147.20 26.17 -31.33
C ASP A 11 -148.35 27.10 -30.83
N GLY A 12 -149.02 27.86 -31.70
CA GLY A 12 -150.45 28.20 -31.53
C GLY A 12 -150.92 29.61 -31.10
N ASP A 13 -151.11 30.48 -32.11
CA ASP A 13 -152.34 31.21 -32.53
C ASP A 13 -153.12 32.29 -31.70
N GLU A 14 -153.60 33.27 -32.50
CA GLU A 14 -154.72 34.23 -32.42
C GLU A 14 -154.83 35.44 -31.44
N LYS A 15 -155.00 36.61 -32.10
CA LYS A 15 -155.90 37.77 -31.85
C LYS A 15 -155.60 38.82 -30.75
N GLY A 16 -155.61 40.08 -31.20
CA GLY A 16 -156.18 41.19 -30.43
C GLY A 16 -155.24 42.39 -30.19
N LYS A 17 -155.27 43.36 -31.11
CA LYS A 17 -154.63 44.68 -30.98
C LYS A 17 -155.01 45.37 -29.66
N THR A 18 -154.08 45.39 -28.70
CA THR A 18 -154.05 46.40 -27.63
C THR A 18 -152.59 46.85 -27.37
N ASN A 19 -152.34 48.13 -27.66
CA ASN A 19 -151.24 49.00 -27.20
C ASN A 19 -149.76 48.54 -27.34
N VAL A 20 -149.19 48.76 -28.53
CA VAL A 20 -147.75 48.65 -28.90
C VAL A 20 -146.80 49.42 -27.95
N VAL A 21 -147.28 50.51 -27.34
CA VAL A 21 -146.48 51.31 -26.41
C VAL A 21 -146.30 50.60 -25.08
N ASN A 22 -147.33 49.91 -24.56
CA ASN A 22 -147.21 49.12 -23.33
C ASN A 22 -146.31 47.92 -23.50
N THR A 23 -146.32 47.28 -24.68
CA THR A 23 -145.40 46.17 -24.98
C THR A 23 -143.94 46.64 -25.09
N ARG A 24 -143.69 47.84 -25.63
CA ARG A 24 -142.33 48.44 -25.66
C ARG A 24 -141.88 48.92 -24.28
N LEU A 25 -142.77 49.50 -23.49
CA LEU A 25 -142.47 49.97 -22.13
C LEU A 25 -142.18 48.78 -21.20
N ASN A 26 -142.97 47.71 -21.27
CA ASN A 26 -142.71 46.49 -20.52
C ASN A 26 -141.42 45.80 -20.98
N LYS A 27 -141.12 45.77 -22.29
CA LYS A 27 -139.80 45.27 -22.77
C LYS A 27 -138.62 46.08 -22.25
N LEU A 28 -138.77 47.40 -22.14
CA LEU A 28 -137.71 48.31 -21.64
C LEU A 28 -137.52 48.18 -20.12
N LEU A 29 -138.60 47.95 -19.38
CA LEU A 29 -138.58 47.70 -17.93
C LEU A 29 -138.12 46.26 -17.60
N GLU A 30 -138.38 45.28 -18.46
CA GLU A 30 -137.90 43.89 -18.32
C GLU A 30 -136.39 43.76 -18.60
N THR A 31 -135.82 44.59 -19.47
CA THR A 31 -134.36 44.69 -19.63
C THR A 31 -133.74 45.45 -18.45
N ARG A 32 -133.51 44.75 -17.34
CA ARG A 32 -132.78 45.29 -16.18
C ARG A 32 -131.29 45.51 -16.52
N PHE A 33 -130.96 46.64 -17.13
CA PHE A 33 -129.58 47.03 -17.48
C PHE A 33 -128.63 47.18 -16.28
N GLU A 34 -129.14 47.20 -15.05
CA GLU A 34 -128.33 47.33 -13.83
C GLU A 34 -127.54 46.07 -13.48
N ASN A 35 -127.97 44.89 -13.95
CA ASN A 35 -127.35 43.61 -13.57
C ASN A 35 -126.29 43.09 -14.56
N ASP A 36 -126.14 43.71 -15.72
CA ASP A 36 -125.25 43.20 -16.76
C ASP A 36 -123.92 43.98 -16.77
N LYS A 37 -123.01 43.55 -15.89
CA LYS A 37 -121.72 44.23 -15.60
C LYS A 37 -120.83 44.36 -16.83
N GLU A 38 -120.83 43.39 -17.73
CA GLU A 38 -120.07 43.45 -18.98
C GLU A 38 -120.62 44.54 -19.91
N THR A 39 -121.94 44.68 -19.99
CA THR A 39 -122.55 45.76 -20.78
C THR A 39 -122.31 47.13 -20.14
N LEU A 40 -122.32 47.23 -18.80
CA LEU A 40 -122.01 48.45 -18.07
C LEU A 40 -120.54 48.87 -18.21
N ASP A 41 -119.60 47.92 -18.18
CA ASP A 41 -118.18 48.22 -18.38
C ASP A 41 -117.88 48.53 -19.86
N ALA A 42 -118.52 47.83 -20.80
CA ALA A 42 -118.46 48.19 -22.22
C ALA A 42 -119.06 49.58 -22.50
N LEU A 43 -120.16 49.94 -21.84
CA LEU A 43 -120.77 51.28 -21.92
C LEU A 43 -119.91 52.35 -21.25
N LYS A 44 -119.22 52.03 -20.14
CA LYS A 44 -118.23 52.93 -19.52
C LYS A 44 -117.08 53.19 -20.46
N GLU A 45 -116.49 52.16 -21.06
CA GLU A 45 -115.44 52.28 -22.08
C GLU A 45 -115.95 53.08 -23.29
N LEU A 46 -117.17 52.83 -23.76
CA LEU A 46 -117.81 53.61 -24.84
C LEU A 46 -117.99 55.09 -24.46
N SER A 47 -118.36 55.37 -23.21
CA SER A 47 -118.63 56.72 -22.71
C SER A 47 -117.39 57.62 -22.68
N VAL A 48 -116.18 57.02 -22.62
CA VAL A 48 -114.91 57.77 -22.67
C VAL A 48 -114.73 58.48 -24.02
N PHE A 49 -115.27 57.93 -25.11
CA PHE A 49 -115.05 58.46 -26.47
C PHE A 49 -116.33 58.74 -27.27
N PHE A 50 -117.50 58.41 -26.73
CA PHE A 50 -118.81 58.65 -27.34
C PHE A 50 -119.62 59.65 -26.49
N THR A 51 -119.23 60.92 -26.52
CA THR A 51 -119.80 61.97 -25.67
C THR A 51 -121.06 62.64 -26.24
N GLU A 52 -121.26 62.64 -27.56
CA GLU A 52 -122.43 63.26 -28.21
C GLU A 52 -123.08 62.35 -29.29
N ASN A 53 -124.40 62.23 -29.25
CA ASN A 53 -125.19 61.37 -30.15
C ASN A 53 -125.68 62.14 -31.39
N THR A 54 -124.77 62.41 -32.32
CA THR A 54 -125.03 63.02 -33.63
C THR A 54 -125.02 61.96 -34.74
N LEU A 55 -125.61 62.26 -35.90
CA LEU A 55 -125.73 61.30 -37.01
C LEU A 55 -124.36 60.86 -37.59
N GLN A 56 -123.35 61.73 -37.52
CA GLN A 56 -121.96 61.42 -37.86
C GLN A 56 -121.29 60.55 -36.80
N SER A 57 -121.54 60.77 -35.51
CA SER A 57 -120.92 59.97 -34.46
C SER A 57 -121.38 58.52 -34.53
N ARG A 58 -122.68 58.24 -34.74
CA ARG A 58 -123.21 56.87 -34.98
C ARG A 58 -122.57 56.14 -36.16
N ARG A 59 -122.36 56.82 -37.30
CA ARG A 59 -121.69 56.20 -38.47
C ARG A 59 -120.21 55.93 -38.23
N SER A 60 -119.52 56.77 -37.43
CA SER A 60 -118.08 56.64 -37.14
C SER A 60 -117.75 55.68 -35.98
N LEU A 61 -118.75 55.28 -35.18
CA LEU A 61 -118.57 54.52 -33.94
C LEU A 61 -117.90 53.16 -34.17
N ARG A 62 -118.40 52.39 -35.16
CA ARG A 62 -117.82 51.10 -35.55
C ARG A 62 -116.37 51.25 -36.00
N SER A 63 -116.10 52.25 -36.84
CA SER A 63 -114.73 52.53 -37.32
C SER A 63 -113.79 52.93 -36.19
N LYS A 64 -114.25 53.71 -35.21
CA LYS A 64 -113.46 54.08 -34.02
C LYS A 64 -113.18 52.89 -33.10
N ILE A 65 -114.17 52.01 -32.88
CA ILE A 65 -113.98 50.78 -32.08
C ILE A 65 -113.03 49.81 -32.78
N GLU A 66 -113.22 49.57 -34.09
CA GLU A 66 -112.33 48.71 -34.87
C GLU A 66 -110.89 49.26 -34.87
N LYS A 67 -110.71 50.58 -35.00
CA LYS A 67 -109.38 51.21 -34.95
C LYS A 67 -108.71 51.10 -33.58
N ARG A 68 -109.47 51.17 -32.48
CA ARG A 68 -108.93 51.00 -31.12
C ARG A 68 -108.63 49.54 -30.80
N SER A 69 -109.48 48.62 -31.24
CA SER A 69 -109.21 47.17 -31.15
C SER A 69 -107.95 46.80 -31.94
N LEU A 70 -107.77 47.39 -33.13
CA LEU A 70 -106.55 47.24 -33.92
C LEU A 70 -105.33 47.79 -33.17
N SER A 71 -105.42 48.99 -32.58
CA SER A 71 -104.36 49.58 -31.76
C SER A 71 -103.97 48.71 -30.57
N ILE A 72 -104.95 48.16 -29.84
CA ILE A 72 -104.68 47.28 -28.68
C ILE A 72 -104.02 45.97 -29.13
N ASN A 73 -104.47 45.41 -30.26
CA ASN A 73 -103.85 44.21 -30.82
C ASN A 73 -102.43 44.50 -31.32
N GLU A 74 -102.18 45.66 -31.92
CA GLU A 74 -100.83 46.11 -32.32
C GLU A 74 -99.91 46.30 -31.11
N ASP A 75 -100.41 46.91 -30.03
CA ASP A 75 -99.68 47.07 -28.77
C ASP A 75 -99.33 45.71 -28.15
N PHE A 76 -100.28 44.77 -28.13
CA PHE A 76 -100.06 43.41 -27.65
C PHE A 76 -99.03 42.66 -28.51
N LEU A 77 -99.13 42.76 -29.83
CA LEU A 77 -98.18 42.15 -30.76
C LEU A 77 -96.77 42.74 -30.58
N SER A 78 -96.68 44.05 -30.34
CA SER A 78 -95.40 44.72 -30.06
C SER A 78 -94.77 44.25 -28.75
N ALA A 79 -95.57 44.07 -27.69
CA ALA A 79 -95.10 43.58 -26.40
C ALA A 79 -94.69 42.11 -26.49
N PHE A 80 -95.50 41.27 -27.15
CA PHE A 80 -95.20 39.85 -27.34
C PHE A 80 -93.98 39.64 -28.23
N ARG A 81 -93.75 40.51 -29.22
CA ARG A 81 -92.53 40.48 -30.05
C ARG A 81 -91.27 40.68 -29.22
N LYS A 82 -91.26 41.60 -28.26
CA LYS A 82 -90.12 41.79 -27.34
C LYS A 82 -89.85 40.55 -26.50
N VAL A 83 -90.89 39.87 -26.02
CA VAL A 83 -90.77 38.63 -25.25
C VAL A 83 -90.23 37.49 -26.12
N LYS A 84 -90.73 37.39 -27.36
CA LYS A 84 -90.22 36.40 -28.33
C LYS A 84 -88.75 36.66 -28.66
N GLU A 85 -88.36 37.89 -28.94
CA GLU A 85 -86.96 38.26 -29.22
C GLU A 85 -86.06 37.94 -28.03
N ALA A 86 -86.51 38.21 -26.80
CA ALA A 86 -85.77 37.81 -25.59
C ALA A 86 -85.64 36.28 -25.44
N LEU A 87 -86.70 35.53 -25.75
CA LEU A 87 -86.68 34.07 -25.69
C LEU A 87 -85.80 33.46 -26.80
N ASP A 88 -85.85 34.01 -28.01
CA ASP A 88 -85.00 33.60 -29.14
C ASP A 88 -83.53 33.87 -28.80
N ASN A 89 -83.22 35.02 -28.16
CA ASN A 89 -81.86 35.31 -27.69
C ASN A 89 -81.39 34.32 -26.62
N ILE A 90 -82.24 33.99 -25.62
CA ILE A 90 -81.90 32.97 -24.62
C ILE A 90 -81.69 31.60 -25.28
N TYR A 91 -82.49 31.25 -26.28
CA TYR A 91 -82.33 30.00 -27.02
C TYR A 91 -80.99 29.96 -27.76
N VAL A 92 -80.60 31.06 -28.41
CA VAL A 92 -79.29 31.20 -29.06
C VAL A 92 -78.16 31.09 -28.04
N ASP A 93 -78.24 31.81 -26.92
CA ASP A 93 -77.23 31.77 -25.86
C ASP A 93 -77.08 30.35 -25.28
N VAL A 94 -78.19 29.62 -25.07
CA VAL A 94 -78.17 28.23 -24.58
C VAL A 94 -77.57 27.28 -25.62
N THR A 95 -77.89 27.46 -26.91
CA THR A 95 -77.31 26.62 -27.96
C THR A 95 -75.82 26.89 -28.15
N ASP A 96 -75.39 28.15 -28.05
CA ASP A 96 -73.98 28.51 -28.15
C ASP A 96 -73.20 28.08 -26.91
N MET A 97 -73.80 28.15 -25.72
CA MET A 97 -73.22 27.58 -24.49
C MET A 97 -73.06 26.05 -24.63
N ASN A 98 -74.05 25.35 -25.17
CA ASN A 98 -73.95 23.90 -25.35
C ASN A 98 -72.84 23.52 -26.34
N LYS A 99 -72.71 24.26 -27.47
CA LYS A 99 -71.60 24.09 -28.41
C LYS A 99 -70.24 24.38 -27.75
N ALA A 100 -70.17 25.42 -26.91
CA ALA A 100 -68.94 25.76 -26.19
C ALA A 100 -68.55 24.67 -25.20
N VAL A 101 -69.52 24.09 -24.48
CA VAL A 101 -69.30 22.96 -23.57
C VAL A 101 -68.87 21.70 -24.31
N GLU A 102 -69.48 21.37 -25.45
CA GLU A 102 -69.06 20.25 -26.29
C GLU A 102 -67.62 20.46 -26.81
N THR A 103 -67.30 21.67 -27.28
CA THR A 103 -65.97 22.02 -27.78
C THR A 103 -64.93 21.93 -26.66
N MET A 104 -65.23 22.48 -25.49
CA MET A 104 -64.35 22.45 -24.33
C MET A 104 -64.15 21.01 -23.83
N THR A 105 -65.20 20.19 -23.83
CA THR A 105 -65.12 18.78 -23.45
C THR A 105 -64.27 17.99 -24.44
N GLY A 106 -64.43 18.23 -25.75
CA GLY A 106 -63.61 17.62 -26.79
C GLY A 106 -62.14 18.01 -26.68
N GLN A 107 -61.85 19.30 -26.45
CA GLN A 107 -60.48 19.77 -26.20
C GLN A 107 -59.89 19.15 -24.93
N LEU A 108 -60.65 19.09 -23.84
CA LEU A 108 -60.18 18.54 -22.57
C LEU A 108 -59.91 17.04 -22.68
N GLN A 109 -60.73 16.29 -23.43
CA GLN A 109 -60.46 14.88 -23.74
C GLN A 109 -59.22 14.71 -24.62
N ALA A 110 -59.05 15.53 -25.66
CA ALA A 110 -57.87 15.49 -26.52
C ALA A 110 -56.58 15.83 -25.75
N THR A 111 -56.61 16.89 -24.93
CA THR A 111 -55.48 17.25 -24.06
C THR A 111 -55.21 16.18 -23.01
N LYS A 112 -56.23 15.56 -22.42
CA LYS A 112 -56.07 14.44 -21.48
C LYS A 112 -55.39 13.25 -22.15
N ALA A 113 -55.79 12.89 -23.37
CA ALA A 113 -55.17 11.81 -24.13
C ALA A 113 -53.70 12.11 -24.46
N GLN A 114 -53.40 13.32 -24.96
CA GLN A 114 -52.03 13.77 -25.22
C GLN A 114 -51.17 13.81 -23.95
N THR A 115 -51.72 14.33 -22.85
CA THR A 115 -51.03 14.37 -21.55
C THR A 115 -50.75 12.97 -21.04
N HIS A 116 -51.69 12.03 -21.21
CA HIS A 116 -51.48 10.65 -20.79
C HIS A 116 -50.36 9.97 -21.59
N GLN A 117 -50.32 10.17 -22.91
CA GLN A 117 -49.23 9.69 -23.76
C GLN A 117 -47.88 10.30 -23.35
N LEU A 118 -47.86 11.60 -23.04
CA LEU A 118 -46.65 12.30 -22.62
C LEU A 118 -46.17 11.80 -21.25
N ILE A 119 -47.09 11.57 -20.29
CA ILE A 119 -46.77 10.95 -19.00
C ILE A 119 -46.21 9.54 -19.21
N GLU A 120 -46.80 8.72 -20.07
CA GLU A 120 -46.33 7.36 -20.34
C GLU A 120 -44.93 7.36 -20.98
N HIS A 121 -44.67 8.25 -21.95
CA HIS A 121 -43.34 8.42 -22.51
C HIS A 121 -42.34 8.94 -21.49
N THR A 122 -42.74 9.87 -20.64
CA THR A 122 -41.86 10.43 -19.59
C THR A 122 -41.52 9.39 -18.53
N THR A 123 -42.47 8.57 -18.09
CA THR A 123 -42.20 7.51 -17.11
C THR A 123 -41.32 6.41 -17.70
N LYS A 124 -41.53 6.04 -18.97
CA LYS A 124 -40.64 5.12 -19.71
C LYS A 124 -39.21 5.66 -19.79
N LEU A 125 -39.04 6.91 -20.23
CA LEU A 125 -37.74 7.57 -20.32
C LEU A 125 -37.08 7.72 -18.94
N GLN A 126 -37.87 7.98 -17.89
CA GLN A 126 -37.34 8.10 -16.53
C GLN A 126 -36.87 6.75 -15.99
N ALA A 127 -37.60 5.65 -16.26
CA ALA A 127 -37.18 4.30 -15.93
C ALA A 127 -35.91 3.88 -16.71
N GLU A 128 -35.83 4.21 -18.00
CA GLU A 128 -34.63 3.98 -18.81
C GLU A 128 -33.44 4.81 -18.32
N SER A 129 -33.65 6.08 -17.98
CA SER A 129 -32.63 6.95 -17.40
C SER A 129 -32.10 6.38 -16.09
N GLN A 130 -32.97 5.92 -15.18
CA GLN A 130 -32.55 5.27 -13.94
C GLN A 130 -31.73 4.00 -14.19
N LYS A 131 -32.18 3.15 -15.12
CA LYS A 131 -31.44 1.94 -15.50
C LYS A 131 -30.06 2.26 -16.08
N LEU A 132 -29.97 3.24 -16.98
CA LEU A 132 -28.71 3.69 -17.58
C LEU A 132 -27.78 4.30 -16.53
N THR A 133 -28.31 5.07 -15.57
CA THR A 133 -27.54 5.67 -14.49
C THR A 133 -26.94 4.58 -13.59
N MET A 134 -27.74 3.55 -13.24
CA MET A 134 -27.26 2.42 -12.47
C MET A 134 -26.22 1.59 -13.23
N GLN A 135 -26.43 1.34 -14.53
CA GLN A 135 -25.44 0.69 -15.38
C GLN A 135 -24.13 1.48 -15.47
N GLN A 136 -24.20 2.81 -15.55
CA GLN A 136 -23.04 3.68 -15.55
C GLN A 136 -22.26 3.61 -14.22
N GLU A 137 -22.96 3.57 -13.10
CA GLU A 137 -22.34 3.46 -11.77
C GLU A 137 -21.65 2.10 -11.59
N VAL A 138 -22.30 1.01 -12.01
CA VAL A 138 -21.69 -0.32 -12.03
C VAL A 138 -20.47 -0.34 -12.94
N ALA A 139 -20.56 0.19 -14.17
CA ALA A 139 -19.42 0.26 -15.08
C ALA A 139 -18.25 1.07 -14.48
N LYS A 140 -18.52 2.21 -13.83
CA LYS A 140 -17.48 3.00 -13.13
C LYS A 140 -16.82 2.22 -12.00
N SER A 141 -17.62 1.52 -11.17
CA SER A 141 -17.08 0.68 -10.09
C SER A 141 -16.24 -0.48 -10.63
N PHE A 142 -16.65 -1.07 -11.76
CA PHE A 142 -15.94 -2.16 -12.42
C PHE A 142 -14.60 -1.69 -12.97
N LEU A 143 -14.57 -0.57 -13.72
CA LEU A 143 -13.34 0.03 -14.24
C LEU A 143 -12.39 0.40 -13.10
N LYS A 144 -12.91 1.02 -12.02
CA LYS A 144 -12.09 1.35 -10.85
C LYS A 144 -11.49 0.12 -10.19
N SER A 145 -12.20 -1.01 -10.19
CA SER A 145 -11.80 -2.24 -9.49
C SER A 145 -10.82 -3.10 -10.30
N PHE A 146 -10.96 -3.13 -11.64
CA PHE A 146 -10.26 -4.07 -12.51
C PHE A 146 -9.35 -3.43 -13.56
N GLN A 147 -9.33 -2.10 -13.69
CA GLN A 147 -8.45 -1.40 -14.61
C GLN A 147 -7.52 -0.45 -13.85
N LEU A 148 -6.27 -0.36 -14.32
CA LEU A 148 -5.31 0.62 -13.86
C LEU A 148 -5.63 1.98 -14.47
N THR A 149 -5.47 3.03 -13.66
CA THR A 149 -5.53 4.41 -14.14
C THR A 149 -4.31 4.75 -14.99
N GLN A 150 -4.43 5.77 -15.86
CA GLN A 150 -3.32 6.20 -16.70
C GLN A 150 -2.09 6.65 -15.88
N ALA A 151 -2.32 7.23 -14.70
CA ALA A 151 -1.26 7.63 -13.77
C ALA A 151 -0.50 6.43 -13.18
N GLU A 152 -1.22 5.36 -12.80
CA GLU A 152 -0.60 4.11 -12.33
C GLU A 152 0.20 3.43 -13.46
N LEU A 153 -0.31 3.45 -14.70
CA LEU A 153 0.41 2.91 -15.85
C LEU A 153 1.68 3.72 -16.17
N SER A 154 1.63 5.05 -16.11
CA SER A 154 2.82 5.89 -16.30
C SER A 154 3.82 5.70 -15.16
N ALA A 155 3.33 5.47 -13.93
CA ALA A 155 4.18 5.17 -12.78
C ALA A 155 4.99 3.88 -13.01
N LEU A 156 4.35 2.83 -13.52
CA LEU A 156 4.99 1.55 -13.79
C LEU A 156 5.98 1.63 -14.98
N ARG A 157 5.64 2.39 -16.04
CA ARG A 157 6.41 2.38 -17.31
C ARG A 157 7.48 3.45 -17.45
N GLU A 158 7.21 4.69 -17.03
CA GLU A 158 8.00 5.86 -17.44
C GLU A 158 8.66 6.60 -16.27
N SER A 159 7.96 6.76 -15.13
CA SER A 159 8.47 7.60 -14.02
C SER A 159 9.60 6.93 -13.23
N SER A 160 10.41 7.72 -12.52
CA SER A 160 11.38 7.19 -11.55
C SER A 160 10.70 6.33 -10.47
N ILE A 161 11.42 5.33 -9.97
CA ILE A 161 10.93 4.48 -8.88
C ILE A 161 10.81 5.33 -7.62
N THR A 162 9.57 5.50 -7.17
CA THR A 162 9.14 6.29 -6.02
C THR A 162 8.06 5.48 -5.28
N GLU A 163 7.53 6.01 -4.17
CA GLU A 163 6.44 5.35 -3.44
C GLU A 163 5.21 5.07 -4.33
N ASP A 164 4.93 5.95 -5.31
CA ASP A 164 3.85 5.78 -6.29
C ASP A 164 4.01 4.52 -7.14
N PHE A 165 5.24 4.12 -7.47
CA PHE A 165 5.53 2.89 -8.19
C PHE A 165 5.13 1.66 -7.36
N PHE A 166 5.47 1.66 -6.06
CA PHE A 166 5.15 0.56 -5.17
C PHE A 166 3.64 0.46 -4.91
N ALA A 167 2.96 1.60 -4.77
CA ALA A 167 1.50 1.65 -4.67
C ALA A 167 0.81 1.11 -5.94
N ALA A 168 1.30 1.48 -7.13
CA ALA A 168 0.80 0.96 -8.39
C ALA A 168 1.05 -0.56 -8.52
N LEU A 169 2.20 -1.06 -8.07
CA LEU A 169 2.51 -2.50 -8.08
C LEU A 169 1.59 -3.30 -7.13
N GLU A 170 1.30 -2.76 -5.94
CA GLU A 170 0.33 -3.36 -5.02
C GLU A 170 -1.10 -3.33 -5.57
N ARG A 171 -1.45 -2.26 -6.29
CA ARG A 171 -2.72 -2.19 -7.03
C ARG A 171 -2.83 -3.31 -8.06
N VAL A 172 -1.78 -3.58 -8.84
CA VAL A 172 -1.73 -4.71 -9.79
C VAL A 172 -1.98 -6.04 -9.10
N GLN A 173 -1.32 -6.30 -7.97
CA GLN A 173 -1.52 -7.52 -7.17
C GLN A 173 -2.97 -7.62 -6.66
N THR A 174 -3.55 -6.51 -6.20
CA THR A 174 -4.93 -6.45 -5.72
C THR A 174 -5.93 -6.74 -6.86
N ILE A 175 -5.71 -6.18 -8.06
CA ILE A 175 -6.53 -6.48 -9.24
C ILE A 175 -6.43 -7.96 -9.59
N HIS A 176 -5.22 -8.52 -9.59
CA HIS A 176 -5.00 -9.94 -9.85
C HIS A 176 -5.75 -10.83 -8.83
N THR A 177 -5.79 -10.45 -7.54
CA THR A 177 -6.60 -11.19 -6.54
C THR A 177 -8.09 -11.04 -6.76
N ASN A 178 -8.57 -9.85 -7.13
CA ASN A 178 -9.98 -9.60 -7.41
C ASN A 178 -10.47 -10.37 -8.65
N CYS A 179 -9.61 -10.56 -9.66
CA CYS A 179 -9.92 -11.39 -10.84
C CYS A 179 -10.25 -12.83 -10.45
N ARG A 180 -9.65 -13.36 -9.37
CA ARG A 180 -9.97 -14.68 -8.85
C ARG A 180 -11.43 -14.75 -8.37
N THR A 181 -11.93 -13.70 -7.73
CA THR A 181 -13.34 -13.58 -7.35
C THR A 181 -14.25 -13.44 -8.57
N LEU A 182 -13.82 -12.70 -9.60
CA LEU A 182 -14.56 -12.55 -10.86
C LEU A 182 -14.68 -13.87 -11.64
N MET A 183 -13.66 -14.74 -11.57
CA MET A 183 -13.73 -16.10 -12.11
C MET A 183 -14.79 -16.95 -11.40
N GLN A 184 -14.93 -16.79 -10.08
CA GLN A 184 -15.94 -17.53 -9.28
C GLN A 184 -17.36 -17.08 -9.62
N SER A 185 -17.57 -15.83 -10.05
CA SER A 185 -18.88 -15.31 -10.45
C SER A 185 -19.29 -15.66 -11.89
N GLY A 186 -18.51 -16.47 -12.61
CA GLY A 186 -18.88 -16.99 -13.93
C GLY A 186 -18.40 -16.18 -15.15
N HIS A 187 -17.62 -15.11 -14.95
CA HIS A 187 -17.04 -14.30 -16.04
C HIS A 187 -15.57 -14.67 -16.30
N GLN A 188 -15.31 -15.92 -16.69
CA GLN A 188 -13.95 -16.47 -16.77
C GLN A 188 -13.07 -15.83 -17.85
N THR A 189 -13.58 -15.63 -19.07
CA THR A 189 -12.78 -15.11 -20.20
C THR A 189 -12.24 -13.71 -19.90
N SER A 190 -13.09 -12.77 -19.52
CA SER A 190 -12.66 -11.42 -19.17
C SER A 190 -11.75 -11.38 -17.95
N ALA A 191 -11.98 -12.26 -16.96
CA ALA A 191 -11.10 -12.34 -15.79
C ALA A 191 -9.70 -12.83 -16.16
N LEU A 192 -9.59 -13.82 -17.06
CA LEU A 192 -8.31 -14.33 -17.56
C LEU A 192 -7.58 -13.26 -18.39
N ASP A 193 -8.28 -12.58 -19.30
CA ASP A 193 -7.66 -11.51 -20.13
C ASP A 193 -7.08 -10.37 -19.26
N ILE A 194 -7.81 -9.95 -18.22
CA ILE A 194 -7.33 -8.91 -17.29
C ILE A 194 -6.16 -9.45 -16.47
N MET A 195 -6.23 -10.70 -16.01
CA MET A 195 -5.18 -11.32 -15.22
C MET A 195 -3.87 -11.45 -16.03
N ASP A 196 -3.94 -11.84 -17.30
CA ASP A 196 -2.79 -11.90 -18.20
C ASP A 196 -2.18 -10.51 -18.45
N GLN A 197 -3.02 -9.48 -18.65
CA GLN A 197 -2.53 -8.10 -18.74
C GLN A 197 -1.84 -7.64 -17.45
N MET A 198 -2.43 -7.92 -16.29
CA MET A 198 -1.83 -7.58 -14.99
C MET A 198 -0.51 -8.32 -14.75
N ALA A 199 -0.41 -9.58 -15.17
CA ALA A 199 0.82 -10.35 -15.10
C ALA A 199 1.93 -9.72 -15.97
N LEU A 200 1.62 -9.31 -17.19
CA LEU A 200 2.56 -8.59 -18.06
C LEU A 200 3.05 -7.28 -17.44
N TYR A 201 2.14 -6.49 -16.84
CA TYR A 201 2.51 -5.27 -16.13
C TYR A 201 3.39 -5.57 -14.91
N GLN A 202 3.08 -6.62 -14.16
CA GLN A 202 3.85 -7.03 -12.99
C GLN A 202 5.27 -7.47 -13.38
N GLU A 203 5.41 -8.28 -14.45
CA GLU A 203 6.73 -8.73 -14.93
C GLU A 203 7.59 -7.56 -15.40
N ALA A 204 7.04 -6.68 -16.24
CA ALA A 204 7.75 -5.48 -16.71
C ALA A 204 8.15 -4.55 -15.55
N ALA A 205 7.28 -4.39 -14.56
CA ALA A 205 7.56 -3.59 -13.37
C ALA A 205 8.67 -4.22 -12.52
N LEU A 206 8.64 -5.53 -12.28
CA LEU A 206 9.67 -6.23 -11.51
C LEU A 206 11.03 -6.21 -12.23
N GLU A 207 11.07 -6.36 -13.56
CA GLU A 207 12.29 -6.24 -14.35
C GLU A 207 12.89 -4.82 -14.24
N ARG A 208 12.04 -3.80 -14.28
CA ARG A 208 12.44 -2.41 -14.09
C ARG A 208 12.96 -2.15 -12.68
N LEU A 209 12.26 -2.65 -11.66
CA LEU A 209 12.65 -2.58 -10.26
C LEU A 209 14.00 -3.24 -10.02
N TYR A 210 14.23 -4.41 -10.63
CA TYR A 210 15.49 -5.12 -10.63
C TYR A 210 16.65 -4.27 -11.21
N ARG A 211 16.49 -3.72 -12.42
CA ARG A 211 17.52 -2.87 -13.06
C ARG A 211 17.83 -1.63 -12.21
N TRP A 212 16.80 -1.01 -11.66
CA TRP A 212 16.95 0.14 -10.78
C TRP A 212 17.69 -0.24 -9.50
N ALA A 213 17.31 -1.34 -8.85
CA ALA A 213 17.92 -1.82 -7.62
C ALA A 213 19.42 -2.11 -7.82
N GLN A 214 19.80 -2.83 -8.89
CA GLN A 214 21.21 -3.07 -9.22
C GLN A 214 22.02 -1.79 -9.39
N THR A 215 21.45 -0.80 -10.07
CA THR A 215 22.15 0.49 -10.29
C THR A 215 22.34 1.25 -8.98
N HIS A 216 21.34 1.21 -8.09
CA HIS A 216 21.35 1.95 -6.84
C HIS A 216 22.11 1.23 -5.71
N CYS A 217 22.41 -0.07 -5.87
CA CYS A 217 23.34 -0.80 -4.98
C CYS A 217 24.74 -0.17 -4.90
N ARG A 218 25.14 0.64 -5.89
CA ARG A 218 26.42 1.37 -5.89
C ARG A 218 26.40 2.63 -5.02
N ASN A 219 25.22 3.26 -4.86
CA ASN A 219 25.04 4.56 -4.23
C ASN A 219 24.09 4.48 -3.01
N ILE A 220 24.26 3.47 -2.18
CA ILE A 220 23.34 3.16 -1.05
C ILE A 220 23.37 4.24 0.03
N GLU A 221 24.48 4.96 0.15
CA GLU A 221 24.68 6.03 1.12
C GLU A 221 23.91 7.31 0.76
N ALA A 222 23.27 7.37 -0.41
CA ALA A 222 22.40 8.47 -0.78
C ALA A 222 21.12 8.49 0.08
N PRO A 223 20.71 9.65 0.62
CA PRO A 223 19.54 9.75 1.49
C PRO A 223 18.27 9.32 0.75
N GLY A 224 17.43 8.51 1.40
CA GLY A 224 16.16 7.99 0.86
C GLY A 224 16.28 6.74 -0.02
N VAL A 225 17.43 6.49 -0.65
CA VAL A 225 17.64 5.33 -1.53
C VAL A 225 17.60 4.01 -0.75
N SER A 226 18.17 3.99 0.46
CA SER A 226 18.19 2.80 1.33
C SER A 226 16.78 2.27 1.65
N GLN A 227 15.81 3.17 1.90
CA GLN A 227 14.42 2.78 2.21
C GLN A 227 13.70 2.21 0.98
N LEU A 228 13.85 2.86 -0.18
CA LEU A 228 13.28 2.38 -1.44
C LEU A 228 13.90 1.06 -1.88
N LEU A 229 15.21 0.87 -1.65
CA LEU A 229 15.90 -0.38 -1.94
C LEU A 229 15.41 -1.52 -1.03
N ALA A 230 15.14 -1.25 0.25
CA ALA A 230 14.56 -2.25 1.14
C ALA A 230 13.14 -2.68 0.72
N GLN A 231 12.31 -1.71 0.30
CA GLN A 231 11.00 -2.01 -0.30
C GLN A 231 11.13 -2.79 -1.61
N ALA A 232 12.12 -2.46 -2.44
CA ALA A 232 12.42 -3.19 -3.67
C ALA A 232 12.79 -4.66 -3.40
N MET A 233 13.67 -4.90 -2.43
CA MET A 233 14.07 -6.26 -2.03
C MET A 233 12.88 -7.07 -1.50
N ALA A 234 12.00 -6.44 -0.71
CA ALA A 234 10.76 -7.08 -0.24
C ALA A 234 9.86 -7.54 -1.40
N LYS A 235 9.67 -6.69 -2.42
CA LYS A 235 8.84 -7.05 -3.59
C LYS A 235 9.53 -8.04 -4.54
N LEU A 236 10.87 -8.03 -4.61
CA LEU A 236 11.64 -8.99 -5.41
C LEU A 236 11.74 -10.37 -4.77
N GLN A 237 11.42 -10.51 -3.48
CA GLN A 237 11.46 -11.79 -2.75
C GLN A 237 10.58 -12.88 -3.40
N ASP A 238 9.46 -12.49 -4.03
CA ASP A 238 8.58 -13.40 -4.78
C ASP A 238 9.27 -14.03 -6.00
N ARG A 239 10.39 -13.46 -6.46
CA ARG A 239 11.22 -13.94 -7.58
C ARG A 239 12.65 -14.19 -7.08
N PRO A 240 12.94 -15.35 -6.47
CA PRO A 240 14.20 -15.60 -5.76
C PRO A 240 15.46 -15.44 -6.61
N VAL A 241 15.37 -15.71 -7.91
CA VAL A 241 16.49 -15.52 -8.85
C VAL A 241 16.88 -14.04 -8.98
N LEU A 242 15.91 -13.14 -9.17
CA LEU A 242 16.17 -11.70 -9.27
C LEU A 242 16.68 -11.14 -7.93
N PHE A 243 16.07 -11.59 -6.83
CA PHE A 243 16.50 -11.24 -5.48
C PHE A 243 17.99 -11.57 -5.25
N LYS A 244 18.42 -12.80 -5.56
CA LYS A 244 19.83 -13.23 -5.42
C LYS A 244 20.79 -12.42 -6.29
N TYR A 245 20.39 -12.06 -7.51
CA TYR A 245 21.23 -11.22 -8.36
C TYR A 245 21.41 -9.80 -7.81
N VAL A 246 20.37 -9.17 -7.26
CA VAL A 246 20.51 -7.86 -6.61
C VAL A 246 21.37 -7.97 -5.36
N LEU A 247 21.16 -9.01 -4.54
CA LEU A 247 21.98 -9.25 -3.35
C LEU A 247 23.46 -9.46 -3.70
N THR A 248 23.75 -10.17 -4.79
CA THR A 248 25.12 -10.38 -5.28
C THR A 248 25.78 -9.08 -5.75
N GLU A 249 25.05 -8.21 -6.47
CA GLU A 249 25.56 -6.90 -6.87
C GLU A 249 25.79 -6.00 -5.64
N TYR A 250 24.88 -6.02 -4.66
CA TYR A 250 25.05 -5.35 -3.37
C TYR A 250 26.33 -5.81 -2.66
N CYS A 251 26.53 -7.13 -2.52
CA CYS A 251 27.73 -7.70 -1.91
C CYS A 251 28.99 -7.27 -2.65
N THR A 252 28.97 -7.22 -3.98
CA THR A 252 30.11 -6.78 -4.80
C THR A 252 30.45 -5.32 -4.55
N CYS A 253 29.44 -4.44 -4.46
CA CYS A 253 29.64 -3.03 -4.16
C CYS A 253 30.18 -2.83 -2.73
N ARG A 254 29.55 -3.45 -1.72
CA ARG A 254 29.98 -3.34 -0.32
C ARG A 254 31.35 -3.94 -0.07
N ARG A 255 31.69 -5.06 -0.72
CA ARG A 255 33.02 -5.65 -0.69
C ARG A 255 34.08 -4.66 -1.17
N ALA A 256 33.85 -3.98 -2.31
CA ALA A 256 34.77 -2.97 -2.82
C ALA A 256 34.94 -1.81 -1.83
N VAL A 257 33.83 -1.32 -1.24
CA VAL A 257 33.86 -0.28 -0.21
C VAL A 257 34.64 -0.74 1.03
N LEU A 258 34.39 -1.95 1.54
CA LEU A 258 35.09 -2.49 2.71
C LEU A 258 36.59 -2.61 2.47
N VAL A 259 37.01 -3.08 1.29
CA VAL A 259 38.42 -3.14 0.90
C VAL A 259 39.04 -1.75 0.84
N HIS A 260 38.35 -0.78 0.24
CA HIS A 260 38.83 0.60 0.20
C HIS A 260 38.97 1.20 1.60
N LEU A 261 37.98 1.00 2.48
CA LEU A 261 38.03 1.47 3.86
C LEU A 261 39.16 0.79 4.64
N PHE A 262 39.42 -0.49 4.41
CA PHE A 262 40.53 -1.21 5.03
C PHE A 262 41.88 -0.65 4.58
N ILE A 263 42.07 -0.43 3.27
CA ILE A 263 43.30 0.16 2.72
C ILE A 263 43.50 1.60 3.23
N ASP A 264 42.43 2.39 3.32
CA ASP A 264 42.50 3.75 3.87
C ASP A 264 42.86 3.73 5.36
N ALA A 265 42.34 2.78 6.15
CA ALA A 265 42.75 2.60 7.54
C ALA A 265 44.23 2.19 7.66
N LEU A 266 44.73 1.36 6.74
CA LEU A 266 46.13 0.96 6.68
C LEU A 266 47.06 2.14 6.35
N THR A 267 46.71 2.95 5.34
CA THR A 267 47.62 3.92 4.69
C THR A 267 47.40 5.38 5.11
N LYS A 268 46.15 5.80 5.32
CA LYS A 268 45.76 7.19 5.64
C LYS A 268 45.38 7.38 7.11
N GLY A 269 44.85 6.34 7.75
CA GLY A 269 44.31 6.42 9.10
C GLY A 269 42.93 7.09 9.14
N GLY A 270 42.53 7.56 10.32
CA GLY A 270 41.22 8.19 10.52
C GLY A 270 41.10 9.62 9.95
N PRO A 271 39.88 10.18 9.94
CA PRO A 271 39.64 11.53 9.44
C PRO A 271 40.50 12.55 10.19
N GLY A 272 41.30 13.32 9.45
CA GLY A 272 42.28 14.27 10.03
C GLY A 272 43.61 13.65 10.45
N GLY A 273 43.89 12.39 10.08
CA GLY A 273 45.13 11.68 10.44
C GLY A 273 45.13 11.07 11.84
N THR A 274 43.96 11.05 12.49
CA THR A 274 43.75 10.44 13.81
C THR A 274 42.58 9.45 13.77
N PRO A 275 42.78 8.17 14.16
CA PRO A 275 44.06 7.55 14.52
C PRO A 275 45.06 7.51 13.36
N LYS A 276 46.35 7.41 13.69
CA LYS A 276 47.42 7.30 12.68
C LYS A 276 47.21 6.07 11.79
N PRO A 277 47.74 6.07 10.55
CA PRO A 277 47.75 4.88 9.69
C PRO A 277 48.27 3.66 10.42
N ILE A 278 47.63 2.50 10.23
CA ILE A 278 48.06 1.26 10.88
C ILE A 278 49.49 0.90 10.45
N GLU A 279 49.87 1.17 9.20
CA GLU A 279 51.23 0.99 8.68
C GLU A 279 52.31 1.76 9.46
N ALA A 280 51.95 2.88 10.12
CA ALA A 280 52.91 3.62 10.94
C ALA A 280 53.42 2.78 12.13
N HIS A 281 52.69 1.75 12.54
CA HIS A 281 53.04 0.83 13.60
C HIS A 281 53.68 -0.47 13.10
N ALA A 282 54.06 -0.57 11.82
CA ALA A 282 54.64 -1.80 11.24
C ALA A 282 55.92 -2.29 11.94
N HIS A 283 56.62 -1.42 12.69
CA HIS A 283 57.78 -1.77 13.52
C HIS A 283 57.41 -2.55 14.80
N ASP A 284 56.17 -2.40 15.28
CA ASP A 284 55.63 -3.15 16.41
C ASP A 284 54.65 -4.20 15.88
N THR A 285 55.20 -5.38 15.61
CA THR A 285 54.51 -6.55 15.07
C THR A 285 53.22 -6.90 15.83
N LYS A 286 53.23 -6.82 17.16
CA LYS A 286 52.05 -7.12 17.98
C LYS A 286 50.94 -6.11 17.70
N ARG A 287 51.28 -4.83 17.76
CA ARG A 287 50.32 -3.75 17.57
C ARG A 287 49.81 -3.70 16.14
N TYR A 288 50.67 -3.89 15.15
CA TYR A 288 50.32 -3.86 13.74
C TYR A 288 49.28 -4.94 13.37
N VAL A 289 49.50 -6.20 13.77
CA VAL A 289 48.52 -7.28 13.55
C VAL A 289 47.26 -7.07 14.40
N GLY A 290 47.43 -6.66 15.66
CA GLY A 290 46.32 -6.37 16.56
C GLY A 290 45.37 -5.29 16.02
N ASP A 291 45.92 -4.18 15.53
CA ASP A 291 45.15 -3.06 14.98
C ASP A 291 44.41 -3.47 13.69
N MET A 292 45.02 -4.29 12.83
CA MET A 292 44.34 -4.83 11.64
C MET A 292 43.13 -5.71 12.01
N LEU A 293 43.31 -6.65 12.94
CA LEU A 293 42.24 -7.56 13.38
C LEU A 293 41.15 -6.82 14.17
N ALA A 294 41.53 -5.84 14.99
CA ALA A 294 40.60 -4.99 15.72
C ALA A 294 39.75 -4.14 14.78
N TRP A 295 40.34 -3.58 13.71
CA TRP A 295 39.60 -2.85 12.69
C TRP A 295 38.55 -3.74 12.01
N LEU A 296 38.94 -4.96 11.62
CA LEU A 296 38.01 -5.93 11.01
C LEU A 296 36.86 -6.31 11.96
N HIS A 297 37.17 -6.51 13.24
CA HIS A 297 36.19 -6.82 14.28
C HIS A 297 35.17 -5.68 14.48
N GLN A 298 35.57 -4.42 14.24
CA GLN A 298 34.67 -3.28 14.29
C GLN A 298 33.87 -3.09 12.99
N ALA A 299 34.47 -3.34 11.83
CA ALA A 299 33.86 -3.09 10.53
C ALA A 299 32.79 -4.14 10.15
N ILE A 300 33.05 -5.42 10.40
CA ILE A 300 32.16 -6.54 9.98
C ILE A 300 30.75 -6.45 10.60
N PRO A 301 30.57 -6.12 11.90
CA PRO A 301 29.25 -5.89 12.46
C PRO A 301 28.45 -4.78 11.76
N GLY A 302 29.13 -3.71 11.33
CA GLY A 302 28.50 -2.63 10.56
C GLY A 302 27.93 -3.10 9.22
N GLU A 303 28.63 -4.01 8.52
CA GLU A 303 28.11 -4.61 7.28
C GLU A 303 26.89 -5.50 7.53
N ARG A 304 26.86 -6.20 8.68
CA ARG A 304 25.70 -6.98 9.09
C ARG A 304 24.49 -6.08 9.34
N GLU A 305 24.66 -4.93 9.99
CA GLU A 305 23.60 -3.94 10.20
C GLU A 305 23.07 -3.34 8.89
N ASN A 306 23.97 -3.08 7.92
CA ASN A 306 23.58 -2.61 6.60
C ASN A 306 22.73 -3.65 5.86
N LEU A 307 23.11 -4.93 5.92
CA LEU A 307 22.32 -6.04 5.35
C LEU A 307 20.94 -6.18 6.03
N LEU A 308 20.87 -6.06 7.35
CA LEU A 308 19.61 -6.06 8.10
C LEU A 308 18.71 -4.89 7.71
N THR A 309 19.29 -3.72 7.44
CA THR A 309 18.54 -2.54 6.97
C THR A 309 18.02 -2.73 5.55
N LEU A 310 18.83 -3.29 4.66
CA LEU A 310 18.43 -3.65 3.30
C LEU A 310 17.29 -4.66 3.28
N LEU A 311 17.32 -5.66 4.16
CA LEU A 311 16.36 -6.76 4.16
C LEU A 311 15.22 -6.57 5.18
N ARG A 312 15.05 -5.38 5.74
CA ARG A 312 14.07 -5.07 6.80
C ARG A 312 12.62 -5.45 6.44
N GLY A 313 12.25 -5.35 5.16
CA GLY A 313 10.90 -5.62 4.69
C GLY A 313 10.67 -7.03 4.13
N CYS A 314 11.68 -7.90 4.15
CA CYS A 314 11.57 -9.25 3.62
C CYS A 314 10.93 -10.20 4.65
N ASP A 315 10.01 -11.05 4.19
CA ASP A 315 9.31 -12.06 5.01
C ASP A 315 10.30 -13.10 5.56
N ALA A 316 10.03 -13.62 6.77
CA ALA A 316 10.77 -14.72 7.40
C ALA A 316 10.62 -16.10 6.69
N LYS A 317 9.89 -16.16 5.56
CA LYS A 317 9.70 -17.39 4.75
C LYS A 317 10.93 -17.75 3.93
N THR A 318 11.75 -16.76 3.59
CA THR A 318 13.09 -17.00 3.06
C THR A 318 14.01 -17.08 4.27
N ASP A 319 15.00 -17.96 4.27
CA ASP A 319 16.05 -18.00 5.31
C ASP A 319 16.92 -16.73 5.19
N VAL A 320 16.34 -15.57 5.50
CA VAL A 320 16.98 -14.25 5.45
C VAL A 320 18.23 -14.26 6.31
N SER A 321 18.23 -15.01 7.41
CA SER A 321 19.42 -15.21 8.24
C SER A 321 20.55 -15.93 7.49
N GLU A 322 20.22 -16.92 6.66
CA GLU A 322 21.22 -17.64 5.85
C GLU A 322 21.73 -16.76 4.70
N GLU A 323 20.84 -16.04 4.02
CA GLU A 323 21.22 -15.10 2.95
C GLU A 323 22.09 -13.94 3.50
N ILE A 324 21.79 -13.42 4.69
CA ILE A 324 22.66 -12.44 5.39
C ILE A 324 24.02 -13.05 5.70
N GLN A 325 24.04 -14.29 6.18
CA GLN A 325 25.28 -14.97 6.52
C GLN A 325 26.17 -15.20 5.29
N GLN A 326 25.59 -15.67 4.18
CA GLN A 326 26.28 -15.85 2.91
C GLN A 326 26.75 -14.50 2.33
N ALA A 327 25.91 -13.47 2.37
CA ALA A 327 26.25 -12.12 1.94
C ALA A 327 27.42 -11.55 2.75
N LEU A 328 27.40 -11.70 4.07
CA LEU A 328 28.45 -11.24 4.96
C LEU A 328 29.77 -11.97 4.68
N SER A 329 29.73 -13.27 4.45
CA SER A 329 30.90 -14.05 4.01
C SER A 329 31.50 -13.49 2.72
N ASN A 330 30.67 -13.23 1.69
CA ASN A 330 31.12 -12.68 0.42
C ASN A 330 31.71 -11.26 0.56
N ILE A 331 31.09 -10.40 1.38
CA ILE A 331 31.62 -9.05 1.65
C ILE A 331 32.99 -9.14 2.35
N SER A 332 33.11 -10.00 3.37
CA SER A 332 34.33 -10.18 4.14
C SER A 332 35.48 -10.82 3.35
N GLU A 333 35.19 -11.52 2.25
CA GLU A 333 36.21 -12.13 1.39
C GLU A 333 37.19 -11.09 0.81
N GLY A 334 36.71 -9.86 0.54
CA GLY A 334 37.54 -8.83 -0.08
C GLY A 334 38.76 -8.43 0.74
N VAL A 335 38.67 -8.50 2.07
CA VAL A 335 39.76 -8.11 2.99
C VAL A 335 40.73 -9.24 3.30
N CYS A 336 40.41 -10.48 2.92
CA CYS A 336 41.25 -11.66 3.17
C CYS A 336 42.64 -11.52 2.54
N HIS A 337 42.70 -11.16 1.25
CA HIS A 337 43.98 -11.08 0.54
C HIS A 337 44.89 -9.95 1.06
N PRO A 338 44.42 -8.69 1.23
CA PRO A 338 45.23 -7.65 1.86
C PRO A 338 45.72 -8.00 3.27
N LEU A 339 44.90 -8.66 4.08
CA LEU A 339 45.29 -9.14 5.41
C LEU A 339 46.41 -10.19 5.31
N GLN A 340 46.23 -11.20 4.45
CA GLN A 340 47.21 -12.28 4.26
C GLN A 340 48.58 -11.73 3.88
N VAL A 341 48.65 -10.89 2.85
CA VAL A 341 49.92 -10.33 2.35
C VAL A 341 50.68 -9.60 3.45
N ARG A 342 49.99 -8.83 4.31
CA ARG A 342 50.63 -8.08 5.39
C ARG A 342 51.04 -8.95 6.57
N VAL A 343 50.24 -9.95 6.94
CA VAL A 343 50.60 -10.88 8.01
C VAL A 343 51.78 -11.76 7.56
N ASP A 344 51.76 -12.30 6.34
CA ASP A 344 52.86 -13.12 5.82
C ASP A 344 54.18 -12.33 5.69
N GLN A 345 54.11 -11.04 5.35
CA GLN A 345 55.28 -10.16 5.35
C GLN A 345 55.91 -10.02 6.74
N ILE A 346 55.10 -10.01 7.79
CA ILE A 346 55.60 -10.01 9.17
C ILE A 346 56.21 -11.37 9.50
N LEU A 347 55.55 -12.48 9.15
CA LEU A 347 56.04 -13.83 9.44
C LEU A 347 57.38 -14.15 8.76
N THR A 348 57.67 -13.51 7.63
CA THR A 348 58.93 -13.66 6.88
C THR A 348 60.03 -12.70 7.30
N THR A 349 59.71 -11.63 8.05
CA THR A 349 60.69 -10.68 8.60
C THR A 349 61.33 -11.24 9.87
N ASP A 350 62.59 -10.92 10.13
CA ASP A 350 63.32 -11.29 11.35
C ASP A 350 62.65 -10.69 12.60
N ASN A 351 61.69 -11.44 13.14
CA ASN A 351 60.91 -11.08 14.32
C ASN A 351 61.37 -11.86 15.54
N SER A 352 61.25 -11.24 16.71
CA SER A 352 61.52 -11.94 17.97
C SER A 352 60.53 -13.10 18.16
N ILE A 353 60.98 -14.20 18.78
CA ILE A 353 60.13 -15.36 19.11
C ILE A 353 58.90 -14.93 19.91
N ILE A 354 59.08 -14.00 20.84
CA ILE A 354 58.00 -13.46 21.69
C ILE A 354 56.95 -12.75 20.83
N SER A 355 57.37 -11.95 19.84
CA SER A 355 56.47 -11.28 18.90
C SER A 355 55.67 -12.29 18.06
N LEU A 356 56.33 -13.32 17.51
CA LEU A 356 55.66 -14.37 16.73
C LEU A 356 54.66 -15.16 17.57
N TYR A 357 55.03 -15.52 18.80
CA TYR A 357 54.12 -16.19 19.74
C TYR A 357 52.90 -15.32 20.08
N HIS A 358 53.10 -14.01 20.23
CA HIS A 358 52.01 -13.09 20.46
C HIS A 358 51.06 -12.99 19.26
N VAL A 359 51.60 -12.91 18.04
CA VAL A 359 50.82 -12.90 16.80
C VAL A 359 50.00 -14.19 16.65
N SER A 360 50.59 -15.36 16.90
CA SER A 360 49.86 -16.64 16.87
C SER A 360 48.69 -16.65 17.85
N ASN A 361 48.88 -16.12 19.07
CA ASN A 361 47.81 -16.02 20.06
C ASN A 361 46.70 -15.04 19.63
N LEU A 362 47.07 -13.88 19.07
CA LEU A 362 46.09 -12.92 18.56
C LEU A 362 45.26 -13.51 17.43
N LEU A 363 45.91 -14.16 16.44
CA LEU A 363 45.23 -14.81 15.33
C LEU A 363 44.25 -15.88 15.82
N ARG A 364 44.63 -16.68 16.82
CA ARG A 364 43.75 -17.68 17.42
C ARG A 364 42.55 -17.06 18.12
N PHE A 365 42.77 -16.02 18.93
CA PHE A 365 41.69 -15.30 19.63
C PHE A 365 40.68 -14.71 18.65
N TYR A 366 41.18 -14.02 17.60
CA TYR A 366 40.32 -13.44 16.59
C TYR A 366 39.66 -14.50 15.71
N LEU A 367 40.32 -15.62 15.41
CA LEU A 367 39.70 -16.77 14.72
C LEU A 367 38.47 -17.26 15.48
N GLN A 368 38.57 -17.43 16.81
CA GLN A 368 37.41 -17.81 17.64
C GLN A 368 36.32 -16.73 17.65
N THR A 369 36.72 -15.46 17.71
CA THR A 369 35.79 -14.32 17.73
C THR A 369 35.03 -14.20 16.41
N PHE A 370 35.72 -14.29 15.27
CA PHE A 370 35.11 -14.21 13.94
C PHE A 370 34.29 -15.45 13.60
N ASN A 371 34.61 -16.63 14.13
CA ASN A 371 33.78 -17.83 13.95
C ASN A 371 32.37 -17.64 14.56
N GLN A 372 32.23 -16.83 15.61
CA GLN A 372 30.91 -16.51 16.18
C GLN A 372 30.08 -15.57 15.28
N VAL A 373 30.74 -14.73 14.48
CA VAL A 373 30.10 -13.68 13.67
C VAL A 373 29.87 -14.15 12.23
N VAL A 374 30.87 -14.81 11.64
CA VAL A 374 30.87 -15.26 10.25
C VAL A 374 31.35 -16.73 10.13
N PRO A 375 30.63 -17.71 10.71
CA PRO A 375 30.99 -19.12 10.61
C PRO A 375 31.03 -19.61 9.15
N GLY A 376 32.00 -20.46 8.83
CA GLY A 376 32.17 -21.12 7.54
C GLY A 376 32.63 -20.21 6.40
N SER A 377 33.11 -19.00 6.72
CA SER A 377 33.49 -18.01 5.71
C SER A 377 34.91 -18.21 5.18
N THR A 378 35.20 -17.60 4.02
CA THR A 378 36.56 -17.47 3.49
C THR A 378 37.49 -16.68 4.42
N LEU A 379 36.94 -15.80 5.26
CA LEU A 379 37.69 -15.11 6.31
C LEU A 379 38.13 -16.08 7.40
N GLU A 380 37.26 -16.99 7.84
CA GLU A 380 37.63 -18.03 8.82
C GLU A 380 38.74 -18.93 8.28
N SER A 381 38.61 -19.42 7.04
CA SER A 381 39.64 -20.26 6.43
C SER A 381 40.97 -19.51 6.29
N THR A 382 40.91 -18.24 5.90
CA THR A 382 42.09 -17.36 5.81
C THR A 382 42.77 -17.17 7.17
N LEU A 383 42.01 -16.88 8.23
CA LEU A 383 42.56 -16.72 9.58
C LEU A 383 43.13 -18.03 10.14
N SER A 384 42.51 -19.16 9.82
CA SER A 384 43.00 -20.49 10.20
C SER A 384 44.34 -20.81 9.51
N GLU A 385 44.47 -20.48 8.22
CA GLU A 385 45.72 -20.61 7.48
C GLU A 385 46.81 -19.68 8.05
N LEU A 386 46.49 -18.41 8.30
CA LEU A 386 47.42 -17.46 8.92
C LEU A 386 47.87 -17.90 10.31
N TYR A 387 46.95 -18.46 11.12
CA TYR A 387 47.30 -19.06 12.41
C TYR A 387 48.27 -20.23 12.23
N SER A 388 47.98 -21.17 11.31
CA SER A 388 48.87 -22.30 11.04
C SER A 388 50.26 -21.87 10.58
N ASN A 389 50.33 -20.85 9.71
CA ASN A 389 51.59 -20.32 9.22
C ASN A 389 52.37 -19.60 10.33
N SER A 390 51.68 -18.83 11.18
CA SER A 390 52.27 -18.16 12.34
C SER A 390 52.82 -19.16 13.36
N ASP A 391 52.08 -20.24 13.63
CA ASP A 391 52.51 -21.30 14.55
C ASP A 391 53.74 -22.06 14.02
N LYS A 392 53.75 -22.39 12.71
CA LYS A 392 54.92 -22.99 12.05
C LYS A 392 56.15 -22.06 12.08
N ALA A 393 55.96 -20.78 11.76
CA ALA A 393 57.02 -19.78 11.80
C ALA A 393 57.61 -19.68 13.22
N PHE A 394 56.75 -19.53 14.22
CA PHE A 394 57.13 -19.52 15.64
C PHE A 394 57.94 -20.76 16.04
N LEU A 395 57.42 -21.97 15.77
CA LEU A 395 58.10 -23.22 16.13
C LEU A 395 59.44 -23.38 15.40
N SER A 396 59.51 -23.01 14.12
CA SER A 396 60.76 -23.09 13.35
C SER A 396 61.83 -22.14 13.88
N THR A 397 61.46 -20.90 14.21
CA THR A 397 62.37 -19.90 14.80
C THR A 397 62.80 -20.34 16.19
N LEU A 398 61.90 -20.91 17.00
CA LEU A 398 62.25 -21.47 18.31
C LEU A 398 63.24 -22.63 18.20
N GLN A 399 62.98 -23.59 17.31
CA GLN A 399 63.89 -24.72 17.08
C GLN A 399 65.27 -24.26 16.61
N ASN A 400 65.32 -23.28 15.71
CA ASN A 400 66.57 -22.71 15.22
C ASN A 400 67.34 -21.98 16.33
N GLN A 401 66.67 -21.18 17.15
CA GLN A 401 67.31 -20.49 18.28
C GLN A 401 67.80 -21.48 19.33
N VAL A 402 67.01 -22.50 19.69
CA VAL A 402 67.45 -23.57 20.60
C VAL A 402 68.68 -24.26 20.03
N LYS A 403 68.66 -24.70 18.77
CA LYS A 403 69.79 -25.37 18.12
C LYS A 403 71.05 -24.48 18.11
N GLN A 404 70.90 -23.19 17.80
CA GLN A 404 72.02 -22.24 17.78
C GLN A 404 72.60 -22.05 19.19
N GLN A 405 71.77 -21.85 20.21
CA GLN A 405 72.21 -21.69 21.60
C GLN A 405 72.87 -22.96 22.14
N LEU A 406 72.38 -24.14 21.75
CA LEU A 406 73.00 -25.42 22.11
C LEU A 406 74.35 -25.62 21.42
N LEU A 407 74.51 -25.19 20.17
CA LEU A 407 75.78 -25.29 19.43
C LEU A 407 76.83 -24.27 19.90
N GLU A 408 76.41 -23.04 20.21
CA GLU A 408 77.31 -21.93 20.52
C GLU A 408 77.60 -21.77 22.03
N ARG A 409 76.69 -22.19 22.92
CA ARG A 409 76.75 -21.84 24.36
C ARG A 409 76.64 -23.01 25.33
N VAL A 410 76.47 -24.24 24.83
CA VAL A 410 76.64 -25.47 25.63
C VAL A 410 78.01 -26.04 25.29
N GLU A 411 79.05 -25.29 25.67
CA GLU A 411 80.44 -25.75 25.64
C GLU A 411 80.74 -26.74 26.77
N ALA A 412 82.01 -27.13 26.91
CA ALA A 412 82.46 -27.98 27.99
C ALA A 412 82.05 -27.40 29.36
N PRO A 413 81.64 -28.25 30.32
CA PRO A 413 81.25 -27.80 31.65
C PRO A 413 82.33 -26.95 32.29
N PRO A 414 82.00 -25.80 32.90
CA PRO A 414 82.98 -24.96 33.58
C PRO A 414 83.57 -25.69 34.80
N ALA A 415 84.76 -25.27 35.23
CA ALA A 415 85.53 -25.95 36.30
C ALA A 415 84.83 -25.94 37.68
N ASP A 416 83.86 -25.07 37.87
CA ASP A 416 82.98 -24.98 39.04
C ASP A 416 81.74 -25.91 38.95
N LEU A 417 81.60 -26.65 37.85
CA LEU A 417 80.47 -27.55 37.57
C LEU A 417 79.10 -26.85 37.63
N SER A 418 79.08 -25.53 37.40
CA SER A 418 77.85 -24.76 37.28
C SER A 418 77.22 -24.94 35.89
N PRO A 419 75.90 -24.74 35.73
CA PRO A 419 75.25 -24.86 34.42
C PRO A 419 75.84 -23.88 33.39
N SER A 420 76.19 -24.39 32.20
CA SER A 420 76.69 -23.56 31.10
C SER A 420 75.70 -22.43 30.75
N PRO A 421 76.18 -21.23 30.34
CA PRO A 421 75.36 -20.02 30.21
C PRO A 421 74.21 -20.13 29.19
N GLY A 422 74.27 -21.07 28.24
CA GLY A 422 73.15 -21.37 27.33
C GLY A 422 71.90 -21.92 28.05
N ILE A 423 72.08 -22.66 29.16
CA ILE A 423 71.00 -23.28 29.93
C ILE A 423 70.10 -22.24 30.61
N PRO A 424 70.60 -21.32 31.47
CA PRO A 424 69.75 -20.31 32.09
C PRO A 424 69.13 -19.35 31.07
N HIS A 425 69.79 -19.10 29.93
CA HIS A 425 69.25 -18.27 28.87
C HIS A 425 68.01 -18.89 28.20
N LEU A 426 68.09 -20.18 27.82
CA LEU A 426 66.95 -20.91 27.23
C LEU A 426 65.81 -21.10 28.22
N LEU A 427 66.11 -21.29 29.51
CA LEU A 427 65.09 -21.35 30.57
C LEU A 427 64.44 -19.99 30.83
N SER A 428 65.18 -18.88 30.72
CA SER A 428 64.57 -17.53 30.76
C SER A 428 63.65 -17.30 29.56
N LEU A 429 64.06 -17.69 28.35
CA LEU A 429 63.21 -17.62 27.16
C LEU A 429 61.93 -18.44 27.34
N LEU A 430 62.03 -19.65 27.87
CA LEU A 430 60.89 -20.50 28.19
C LEU A 430 59.94 -19.79 29.18
N ARG A 431 60.48 -19.19 30.25
CA ARG A 431 59.70 -18.42 31.21
C ARG A 431 58.97 -17.25 30.55
N ASP A 432 59.64 -16.51 29.67
CA ASP A 432 59.04 -15.36 28.99
C ASP A 432 57.88 -15.80 28.09
N ILE A 433 58.02 -16.91 27.36
CA ILE A 433 56.94 -17.47 26.53
C ILE A 433 55.78 -17.96 27.41
N ILE A 434 56.06 -18.71 28.48
CA ILE A 434 55.00 -19.23 29.37
C ILE A 434 54.26 -18.10 30.10
N SER A 435 54.95 -17.00 30.45
CA SER A 435 54.31 -15.84 31.08
C SER A 435 53.23 -15.21 30.20
N ILE A 436 53.40 -15.24 28.89
CA ILE A 436 52.39 -14.81 27.91
C ILE A 436 51.33 -15.92 27.74
N ALA A 437 51.76 -17.17 27.83
CA ALA A 437 50.94 -18.36 27.77
C ALA A 437 50.10 -18.65 29.02
N SER A 438 50.16 -17.85 30.09
CA SER A 438 49.27 -18.00 31.25
C SER A 438 48.01 -17.11 31.18
N VAL A 439 48.01 -16.08 30.33
CA VAL A 439 46.97 -15.02 30.31
C VAL A 439 45.69 -15.35 29.52
N ALA A 440 45.74 -16.32 28.63
CA ALA A 440 44.64 -16.84 27.81
C ALA A 440 44.31 -18.32 28.16
N GLU A 441 43.03 -18.63 28.25
CA GLU A 441 42.55 -19.90 28.80
C GLU A 441 42.70 -21.07 27.79
N GLY A 442 42.87 -22.31 28.30
CA GLY A 442 42.76 -23.54 27.50
C GLY A 442 44.01 -24.00 26.71
N ARG A 443 45.22 -23.84 27.27
CA ARG A 443 46.49 -23.96 26.51
C ARG A 443 47.47 -25.09 26.89
N GLN A 444 47.05 -26.10 27.64
CA GLN A 444 47.99 -27.09 28.20
C GLN A 444 48.81 -27.82 27.12
N ASP A 445 48.18 -28.25 26.01
CA ASP A 445 48.87 -29.01 24.96
C ASP A 445 49.89 -28.20 24.17
N ASP A 446 49.60 -26.94 23.87
CA ASP A 446 50.51 -26.08 23.11
C ASP A 446 51.69 -25.61 23.98
N ILE A 447 51.45 -25.36 25.26
CA ILE A 447 52.52 -25.12 26.24
C ILE A 447 53.41 -26.36 26.35
N ASN A 448 52.82 -27.55 26.42
CA ASN A 448 53.57 -28.80 26.45
C ASN A 448 54.45 -28.97 25.21
N LYS A 449 53.97 -28.64 24.01
CA LYS A 449 54.78 -28.66 22.78
C LYS A 449 55.96 -27.69 22.85
N VAL A 450 55.72 -26.45 23.28
CA VAL A 450 56.78 -25.44 23.44
C VAL A 450 57.82 -25.89 24.46
N VAL A 451 57.38 -26.40 25.61
CA VAL A 451 58.29 -26.91 26.64
C VAL A 451 59.10 -28.11 26.12
N SER A 452 58.46 -29.05 25.42
CA SER A 452 59.14 -30.20 24.79
C SER A 452 60.24 -29.74 23.82
N CYS A 453 59.93 -28.73 23.01
CA CYS A 453 60.84 -28.19 22.00
C CYS A 453 62.12 -27.56 22.60
N ILE A 454 62.06 -27.05 23.83
CA ILE A 454 63.22 -26.46 24.52
C ILE A 454 63.90 -27.48 25.43
N MET A 455 63.12 -28.21 26.24
CA MET A 455 63.64 -29.07 27.30
C MET A 455 64.26 -30.35 26.78
N ASP A 456 63.66 -30.99 25.77
CA ASP A 456 64.15 -32.30 25.30
C ASP A 456 65.54 -32.17 24.63
N PRO A 457 65.78 -31.18 23.75
CA PRO A 457 67.13 -30.91 23.22
C PRO A 457 68.12 -30.46 24.30
N LEU A 458 67.67 -29.72 25.31
CA LEU A 458 68.51 -29.23 26.38
C LEU A 458 68.98 -30.37 27.31
N LEU A 459 68.10 -31.32 27.65
CA LEU A 459 68.47 -32.56 28.36
C LEU A 459 69.48 -33.40 27.58
N GLN A 460 69.28 -33.54 26.26
CA GLN A 460 70.20 -34.27 25.41
C GLN A 460 71.58 -33.59 25.35
N ALA A 461 71.62 -32.26 25.27
CA ALA A 461 72.89 -31.52 25.26
C ALA A 461 73.61 -31.57 26.62
N ILE A 462 72.86 -31.49 27.73
CA ILE A 462 73.43 -31.62 29.08
C ILE A 462 74.00 -33.02 29.28
N SER A 463 73.28 -34.08 28.92
CA SER A 463 73.78 -35.46 29.07
C SER A 463 75.02 -35.73 28.21
N LEU A 464 75.05 -35.20 26.97
CA LEU A 464 76.22 -35.32 26.09
C LEU A 464 77.44 -34.55 26.63
N SER A 465 77.25 -33.34 27.14
CA SER A 465 78.34 -32.55 27.74
C SER A 465 78.83 -33.18 29.05
N ALA A 466 77.94 -33.70 29.89
CA ALA A 466 78.26 -34.39 31.13
C ALA A 466 79.04 -35.70 30.91
N SER A 467 78.76 -36.43 29.82
CA SER A 467 79.45 -37.68 29.48
C SER A 467 80.97 -37.55 29.27
N ARG A 468 81.47 -36.32 29.11
CA ARG A 468 82.89 -36.01 28.95
C ARG A 468 83.63 -35.82 30.28
N LEU A 469 82.92 -35.82 31.41
CA LEU A 469 83.46 -35.62 32.76
C LEU A 469 83.69 -36.97 33.48
N ALA A 470 84.48 -36.92 34.56
CA ALA A 470 84.62 -38.05 35.48
C ALA A 470 83.29 -38.34 36.23
N ALA A 471 83.09 -39.58 36.70
CA ALA A 471 81.79 -40.01 37.24
C ALA A 471 81.24 -39.15 38.39
N THR A 472 82.12 -38.62 39.26
CA THR A 472 81.74 -37.71 40.35
C THR A 472 81.32 -36.33 39.84
N ASP A 473 82.11 -35.77 38.93
CA ASP A 473 81.92 -34.42 38.39
C ASP A 473 80.71 -34.39 37.44
N MET A 474 80.49 -35.48 36.71
CA MET A 474 79.32 -35.73 35.89
C MET A 474 78.03 -35.70 36.74
N ALA A 475 78.03 -36.37 37.90
CA ALA A 475 76.87 -36.41 38.77
C ALA A 475 76.54 -35.02 39.37
N VAL A 476 77.57 -34.27 39.79
CA VAL A 476 77.40 -32.92 40.35
C VAL A 476 76.89 -31.95 39.29
N TYR A 477 77.46 -31.97 38.08
CA TYR A 477 77.02 -31.12 36.97
C TYR A 477 75.58 -31.42 36.52
N LEU A 478 75.21 -32.71 36.38
CA LEU A 478 73.85 -33.12 36.05
C LEU A 478 72.85 -32.67 37.12
N LEU A 479 73.18 -32.84 38.40
CA LEU A 479 72.34 -32.40 39.52
C LEU A 479 72.09 -30.89 39.46
N ASN A 480 73.15 -30.09 39.25
CA ASN A 480 73.05 -28.63 39.17
C ASN A 480 72.16 -28.18 38.00
N CYS A 481 72.31 -28.80 36.82
CA CYS A 481 71.50 -28.47 35.64
C CYS A 481 70.03 -28.90 35.80
N LEU A 482 69.79 -30.13 36.29
CA LEU A 482 68.44 -30.65 36.53
C LEU A 482 67.72 -29.87 37.62
N HIS A 483 68.42 -29.47 38.69
CA HIS A 483 67.86 -28.64 39.75
C HIS A 483 67.40 -27.28 39.21
N LEU A 484 68.19 -26.65 38.35
CA LEU A 484 67.81 -25.39 37.71
C LEU A 484 66.57 -25.56 36.82
N MET A 485 66.54 -26.60 35.99
CA MET A 485 65.39 -26.95 35.16
C MET A 485 64.12 -27.21 35.99
N GLN A 486 64.24 -28.01 37.04
CA GLN A 486 63.15 -28.32 37.95
C GLN A 486 62.61 -27.07 38.64
N THR A 487 63.50 -26.20 39.14
CA THR A 487 63.10 -24.96 39.81
C THR A 487 62.36 -24.02 38.87
N THR A 488 62.73 -23.98 37.59
CA THR A 488 62.03 -23.16 36.59
C THR A 488 60.68 -23.72 36.18
N LEU A 489 60.53 -25.05 36.11
CA LEU A 489 59.26 -25.70 35.75
C LEU A 489 58.29 -25.82 36.92
N ALA A 490 58.78 -25.94 38.16
CA ALA A 490 57.97 -26.02 39.38
C ALA A 490 57.13 -24.76 39.63
N LEU A 491 57.40 -23.68 38.92
CA LEU A 491 56.60 -22.45 38.94
C LEU A 491 55.27 -22.58 38.18
N TYR A 492 55.03 -23.69 37.48
CA TYR A 492 53.85 -23.88 36.63
C TYR A 492 53.11 -25.18 36.97
N GLU A 493 51.86 -25.04 37.45
CA GLU A 493 51.01 -26.14 37.97
C GLU A 493 50.72 -27.27 36.96
N PHE A 494 50.88 -27.03 35.66
CA PHE A 494 50.56 -28.01 34.61
C PHE A 494 51.76 -28.87 34.16
N MET A 495 52.90 -28.76 34.83
CA MET A 495 54.15 -29.43 34.45
C MET A 495 54.49 -30.69 35.26
N ASP A 496 53.57 -31.16 36.11
CA ASP A 496 53.80 -32.26 37.06
C ASP A 496 54.27 -33.56 36.38
N GLU A 497 53.68 -33.98 35.26
CA GLU A 497 54.12 -35.18 34.53
C GLU A 497 55.57 -35.07 34.01
N ARG A 498 56.03 -33.87 33.66
CA ARG A 498 57.41 -33.64 33.21
C ARG A 498 58.36 -33.47 34.38
N LEU A 499 57.90 -32.90 35.50
CA LEU A 499 58.66 -32.85 36.75
C LEU A 499 58.89 -34.25 37.33
N GLU A 500 57.96 -35.18 37.15
CA GLU A 500 58.14 -36.60 37.50
C GLU A 500 59.18 -37.30 36.62
N ARG A 501 59.25 -36.98 35.31
CA ARG A 501 60.27 -37.53 34.40
C ARG A 501 61.69 -36.98 34.62
N LEU A 502 61.81 -35.87 35.34
CA LEU A 502 63.09 -35.23 35.67
C LEU A 502 63.66 -35.69 37.03
N LYS A 503 62.86 -36.38 37.85
CA LYS A 503 63.29 -37.08 39.06
C LYS A 503 63.88 -38.44 38.70
#